data_AF-A0A3C2CW70-F1
#
_entry.id   AF-A0A3C2CW70-F1
#
_cell.length_a   1.000
_cell.length_b   1.000
_cell.length_c   1.000
_cell.angle_alpha   90.00
_cell.angle_beta   90.00
_cell.angle_gamma   90.00
#
_symmetry.space_group_name_H-M   'P 1'
#
loop_
_entity.id
_entity.type
_entity.pdbx_description
1 polymer ?
#
loop_
_entity_poly.entity_id
_entity_poly.type
_entity_poly.pdbx_seq_one_letter_code
_entity_poly.pdbx_strand_id
1 'polypeptide(L)'
;LHISPSELQAGLPKEKAKEAEKSIMSESLSIQMEKYEAEIISETLKQVNGNKTLAAKNLGVSVRNLYYKLEKHGIEKNSMQ
;
A
#
# COMPACT_ATOMS: atom_id res chain seq x y z
N LEU A 1 -21.52 44.06 -10.73
CA LEU A 1 -20.65 43.60 -9.63
C LEU A 1 -19.63 42.65 -10.25
N HIS A 2 -18.44 43.16 -10.55
CA HIS A 2 -17.32 42.35 -11.05
C HIS A 2 -16.61 41.81 -9.81
N ILE A 3 -16.60 40.49 -9.64
CA ILE A 3 -15.82 39.82 -8.60
C ILE A 3 -14.55 39.36 -9.30
N SER A 4 -13.40 39.90 -8.88
CA SER A 4 -12.10 39.56 -9.47
C SER A 4 -11.67 38.15 -9.03
N PRO A 5 -11.04 37.34 -9.90
CA PRO A 5 -10.63 35.96 -9.59
C PRO A 5 -9.56 35.79 -8.50
N SER A 6 -9.15 36.87 -7.84
CA SER A 6 -8.03 36.93 -6.89
C SER A 6 -8.37 36.54 -5.44
N GLU A 7 -9.63 36.23 -5.13
CA GLU A 7 -10.07 35.97 -3.74
C GLU A 7 -10.13 34.50 -3.32
N LEU A 8 -9.85 33.54 -4.22
CA LEU A 8 -9.83 32.11 -3.88
C LEU A 8 -8.41 31.52 -3.82
N GLN A 9 -7.52 32.18 -3.10
CA GLN A 9 -6.24 31.60 -2.70
C GLN A 9 -6.10 31.56 -1.17
N ALA A 10 -6.94 30.73 -0.54
CA ALA A 10 -6.72 30.26 0.83
C ALA A 10 -5.99 28.90 0.78
N GLY A 11 -4.89 28.80 1.51
CA GLY A 11 -3.83 27.84 1.31
C GLY A 11 -4.18 26.37 1.57
N LEU A 12 -3.94 25.55 0.54
CA LEU A 12 -3.53 24.15 0.71
C LEU A 12 -2.02 24.07 0.39
N PRO A 13 -1.19 23.36 1.19
CA PRO A 13 0.20 23.12 0.84
C PRO A 13 0.28 22.32 -0.47
N LYS A 14 0.64 23.01 -1.57
CA LYS A 14 0.68 22.50 -2.95
C LYS A 14 1.85 21.55 -3.24
N GLU A 15 2.66 21.19 -2.25
CA GLU A 15 3.94 20.51 -2.47
C GLU A 15 3.87 18.98 -2.32
N LYS A 16 2.95 18.43 -1.52
CA LYS A 16 2.81 16.98 -1.32
C LYS A 16 2.03 16.23 -2.41
N ALA A 17 1.20 16.92 -3.20
CA ALA A 17 0.34 16.27 -4.19
C ALA A 17 1.05 15.97 -5.52
N LYS A 18 2.10 16.73 -5.86
CA LYS A 18 2.78 16.61 -7.17
C LYS A 18 3.68 15.38 -7.31
N GLU A 19 4.15 14.82 -6.20
CA GLU A 19 5.10 13.71 -6.22
C GLU A 19 4.38 12.35 -6.33
N ALA A 20 3.19 12.23 -5.71
CA ALA A 20 2.34 11.05 -5.82
C ALA A 20 1.77 10.86 -7.25
N GLU A 21 1.36 11.95 -7.92
CA GLU A 21 0.81 11.87 -9.29
C GLU A 21 1.85 11.44 -10.34
N LYS A 22 3.12 11.82 -10.15
CA LYS A 22 4.19 11.47 -11.10
C LYS A 22 4.59 9.99 -11.03
N SER A 23 4.43 9.35 -9.87
CA SER A 23 4.79 7.95 -9.65
C SER A 23 3.78 6.96 -10.25
N ILE A 24 2.50 7.35 -10.39
CA ILE A 24 1.44 6.46 -10.92
C ILE A 24 1.66 6.19 -12.42
N MET A 25 2.24 7.15 -13.15
CA MET A 25 2.37 7.08 -14.60
C MET A 25 3.62 6.32 -15.08
N SER A 26 4.61 6.07 -14.21
CA SER A 26 5.88 5.45 -14.62
C SER A 26 5.92 3.93 -14.47
N GLU A 27 5.03 3.34 -13.69
CA GLU A 27 5.05 1.91 -13.37
C GLU A 27 3.85 1.19 -13.99
N SER A 28 4.07 -0.05 -14.43
CA SER A 28 2.98 -0.88 -14.96
C SER A 28 1.94 -1.19 -13.88
N LEU A 29 0.70 -1.41 -14.31
CA LEU A 29 -0.39 -1.82 -13.40
C LEU A 29 0.00 -3.03 -12.54
N SER A 30 0.74 -3.98 -13.13
CA SER A 30 1.21 -5.17 -12.41
C SER A 30 2.10 -4.81 -11.22
N ILE A 31 3.03 -3.87 -11.38
CA ILE A 31 3.93 -3.43 -10.30
C ILE A 31 3.13 -2.72 -9.20
N GLN A 32 2.16 -1.89 -9.58
CA GLN A 32 1.31 -1.17 -8.63
C GLN A 32 0.48 -2.15 -7.79
N MET A 33 -0.10 -3.17 -8.43
CA MET A 33 -0.84 -4.23 -7.76
C MET A 33 0.05 -5.04 -6.80
N GLU A 34 1.30 -5.32 -7.18
CA GLU A 34 2.24 -6.03 -6.31
C GLU A 34 2.58 -5.22 -5.05
N LYS A 35 2.83 -3.92 -5.20
CA LYS A 35 3.08 -3.03 -4.05
C LYS A 35 1.89 -2.95 -3.12
N TYR A 36 0.70 -2.78 -3.68
CA TYR A 36 -0.53 -2.68 -2.89
C TYR A 36 -0.85 -4.01 -2.18
N GLU A 37 -0.64 -5.15 -2.85
CA GLU A 37 -0.74 -6.46 -2.23
C GLU A 37 0.24 -6.61 -1.06
N ALA A 38 1.51 -6.22 -1.23
CA ALA A 38 2.51 -6.29 -0.18
C ALA A 38 2.15 -5.43 1.04
N GLU A 39 1.61 -4.23 0.80
CA GLU A 39 1.15 -3.31 1.84
C GLU A 39 0.02 -3.93 2.67
N ILE A 40 -1.05 -4.40 2.01
CA ILE A 40 -2.19 -5.05 2.68
C ILE A 40 -1.75 -6.24 3.53
N ILE A 41 -0.85 -7.07 2.99
CA ILE A 41 -0.34 -8.25 3.72
C ILE A 41 0.46 -7.80 4.95
N SER A 42 1.33 -6.80 4.81
CA SER A 42 2.13 -6.27 5.91
C SER A 42 1.25 -5.67 7.02
N GLU A 43 0.26 -4.87 6.64
CA GLU A 43 -0.69 -4.27 7.59
C GLU A 43 -1.51 -5.32 8.32
N THR A 44 -2.04 -6.31 7.60
CA THR A 44 -2.82 -7.38 8.21
C THR A 44 -1.97 -8.16 9.22
N LEU A 45 -0.73 -8.49 8.86
CA LEU A 45 0.21 -9.15 9.78
C LEU A 45 0.46 -8.31 11.04
N LYS A 46 0.64 -6.99 10.91
CA LYS A 46 0.80 -6.09 12.07
C LYS A 46 -0.44 -6.12 12.97
N GLN A 47 -1.64 -6.04 12.40
CA GLN A 47 -2.91 -6.07 13.16
C GLN A 47 -3.09 -7.36 13.95
N VAL A 48 -2.60 -8.49 13.43
CA VAL A 48 -2.70 -9.81 14.08
C VAL A 48 -1.41 -10.22 14.80
N ASN A 49 -0.50 -9.28 15.06
CA ASN A 49 0.78 -9.51 15.76
C ASN A 49 1.61 -10.66 15.14
N GLY A 50 1.65 -10.73 13.81
CA GLY A 50 2.42 -11.72 13.06
C GLY A 50 1.78 -13.11 12.96
N ASN A 51 0.57 -13.31 13.50
CA ASN A 51 -0.14 -14.58 13.40
C ASN A 51 -0.59 -14.86 11.96
N LYS A 52 0.19 -15.68 11.24
CA LYS A 52 0.00 -15.99 9.81
C LYS A 52 -1.32 -16.71 9.53
N THR A 53 -1.75 -17.59 10.42
CA THR A 53 -3.03 -18.31 10.27
C THR A 53 -4.20 -17.34 10.36
N LEU A 54 -4.16 -16.40 11.31
CA LEU A 54 -5.18 -15.37 11.44
C LEU A 54 -5.12 -14.35 10.31
N ALA A 55 -3.92 -13.96 9.86
CA ALA A 55 -3.75 -13.08 8.70
C ALA A 55 -4.33 -13.71 7.43
N ALA A 56 -4.03 -14.98 7.16
CA ALA A 56 -4.56 -15.69 6.00
C ALA A 56 -6.10 -15.75 6.03
N LYS A 57 -6.66 -16.01 7.21
CA LYS A 57 -8.11 -15.98 7.42
C LYS A 57 -8.70 -14.60 7.14
N ASN A 58 -8.08 -13.53 7.65
CA ASN A 58 -8.54 -12.15 7.44
C ASN A 58 -8.43 -11.71 5.98
N LEU A 59 -7.38 -12.16 5.28
CA LEU A 59 -7.17 -11.90 3.86
C LEU A 59 -8.01 -12.79 2.93
N GLY A 60 -8.72 -13.78 3.46
CA GLY A 60 -9.53 -14.71 2.66
C GLY A 60 -8.69 -15.64 1.77
N VAL A 61 -7.45 -15.92 2.14
CA VAL A 61 -6.55 -16.82 1.38
C VAL A 61 -6.18 -18.05 2.21
N SER A 62 -5.73 -19.12 1.55
CA SER A 62 -5.16 -20.25 2.28
C SER A 62 -3.83 -19.84 2.93
N VAL A 63 -3.51 -20.46 4.07
CA VAL A 63 -2.24 -20.23 4.77
C VAL A 63 -1.04 -20.46 3.84
N ARG A 64 -1.09 -21.53 3.02
CA ARG A 64 -0.06 -21.82 2.00
C ARG A 64 0.09 -20.67 0.99
N ASN A 65 -1.02 -20.10 0.51
CA ASN A 65 -0.97 -18.97 -0.43
C ASN A 65 -0.35 -17.73 0.23
N LEU A 66 -0.69 -17.47 1.50
CA LEU A 66 -0.06 -16.40 2.25
C LEU A 66 1.47 -16.59 2.32
N TYR A 67 1.96 -17.79 2.64
CA TYR A 67 3.41 -18.06 2.66
C TYR A 67 4.10 -17.73 1.33
N TYR A 68 3.52 -18.13 0.19
CA TYR A 68 4.09 -17.79 -1.13
C TYR A 68 4.14 -16.28 -1.37
N LYS A 69 3.12 -15.54 -0.94
CA LYS A 69 3.10 -14.08 -1.08
C LYS A 69 4.12 -13.41 -0.17
N LEU A 70 4.31 -13.93 1.04
CA LEU A 70 5.32 -13.42 1.98
C LEU A 70 6.75 -13.62 1.47
N GLU A 71 7.02 -14.78 0.87
CA GLU A 71 8.30 -15.07 0.22
C GLU A 71 8.51 -14.18 -1.01
N LYS A 72 7.51 -14.11 -1.91
CA LYS A 72 7.56 -13.27 -3.13
C LYS A 72 7.88 -11.81 -2.80
N HIS A 73 7.23 -11.25 -1.79
CA HIS A 73 7.38 -9.85 -1.41
C HIS A 73 8.51 -9.59 -0.40
N GLY A 74 9.20 -10.64 0.06
CA GLY A 74 10.27 -10.52 1.06
C GLY A 74 9.81 -9.95 2.40
N ILE A 75 8.51 -10.06 2.72
CA ILE A 75 7.91 -9.54 3.97
C ILE A 75 8.41 -10.34 5.18
N GLU A 76 8.86 -11.56 4.95
CA GLU A 76 9.55 -12.35 5.97
C GLU A 76 11.00 -12.58 5.58
N LYS A 77 11.91 -11.96 6.33
CA LYS A 77 13.27 -12.45 6.50
C LYS A 77 13.43 -12.97 7.93
N ASN A 78 13.57 -14.29 8.00
CA ASN A 78 14.16 -15.07 9.09
C ASN A 78 13.26 -15.43 10.29
N SER A 79 12.85 -16.71 10.36
CA SER A 79 12.83 -17.58 11.56
C SER A 79 12.41 -19.01 11.16
N MET A 80 13.10 -19.61 10.20
CA MET A 80 13.08 -21.05 9.99
C MET A 80 14.54 -21.52 9.89
N GLN A 81 15.14 -21.70 11.06
CA GLN A 81 16.21 -22.67 11.29
C GLN A 81 15.66 -23.73 12.24
#